data_AF-A0A353E8G6-F1
#
_entry.id   AF-A0A353E8G6-F1
#
_cell.length_a   1.000
_cell.length_b   1.000
_cell.length_c   1.000
_cell.angle_alpha   90.00
_cell.angle_beta   90.00
_cell.angle_gamma   90.00
#
_symmetry.space_group_name_H-M   'P 1'
#
loop_
_entity.id
_entity.type
_entity.pdbx_description
1 polymer ?
#
loop_
_entity_poly.entity_id
_entity_poly.type
_entity_poly.pdbx_seq_one_letter_code
_entity_poly.pdbx_strand_id
1 'polypeptide(L)' 'MVFSEYIKSLPSPRTEIVGKIAQRCKVSNVSVYRWIRETAKPSPLCRSIIAEVLNKPEAELFPDSLWNQ' A
#
# COMPACT_ATOMS: atom_id res chain seq x y z
N MET A 1 -4.33 10.34 4.76
CA MET A 1 -3.22 9.60 5.42
C MET A 1 -2.49 8.83 4.35
N VAL A 2 -1.16 8.75 4.41
CA VAL A 2 -0.42 7.97 3.39
C VAL A 2 -0.65 6.47 3.59
N PHE A 3 -0.35 5.66 2.57
CA PHE A 3 -0.63 4.23 2.58
C PHE A 3 -0.15 3.50 3.84
N SER A 4 1.09 3.72 4.25
CA SER A 4 1.68 3.05 5.42
C SER A 4 0.97 3.42 6.72
N GLU A 5 0.67 4.70 6.92
CA GLU A 5 -0.08 5.21 8.08
C GLU A 5 -1.49 4.61 8.12
N TYR A 6 -2.19 4.63 6.97
CA TYR A 6 -3.53 4.09 6.88
C TYR A 6 -3.56 2.60 7.21
N ILE A 7 -2.64 1.80 6.67
CA ILE A 7 -2.58 0.39 7.00
C ILE A 7 -2.26 0.20 8.50
N LYS A 8 -1.32 0.96 9.06
CA LYS A 8 -0.97 0.88 10.49
C LYS A 8 -2.13 1.28 11.42
N SER A 9 -3.06 2.14 10.97
CA SER A 9 -4.25 2.53 11.75
C SER A 9 -5.36 1.48 11.77
N LEU A 10 -5.30 0.47 10.90
CA LEU A 10 -6.30 -0.61 10.90
C LEU A 10 -6.12 -1.57 12.10
N PRO A 11 -7.21 -2.15 12.64
CA PRO A 11 -7.15 -3.19 13.66
C PRO A 11 -6.29 -4.39 13.25
N SER A 12 -5.66 -5.01 14.24
CA SER A 12 -4.94 -6.28 14.05
C SER A 12 -5.93 -7.46 14.05
N PRO A 13 -5.69 -8.53 13.25
CA PRO A 13 -4.60 -8.71 12.30
C PRO A 13 -4.89 -8.08 10.93
N ARG A 14 -3.86 -7.53 10.29
CA ARG A 14 -3.93 -6.92 8.95
C ARG A 14 -3.60 -7.88 7.81
N THR A 15 -3.57 -9.18 8.09
CA THR A 15 -3.14 -10.22 7.15
C THR A 15 -4.08 -10.34 5.95
N GLU A 16 -5.38 -10.13 6.15
CA GLU A 16 -6.37 -10.17 5.08
C GLU A 16 -6.14 -9.06 4.05
N ILE A 17 -6.04 -7.80 4.49
CA ILE A 17 -5.83 -6.68 3.58
C ILE A 17 -4.47 -6.77 2.87
N VAL A 18 -3.44 -7.23 3.58
CA VAL A 18 -2.11 -7.48 2.99
C VAL A 18 -2.20 -8.56 1.91
N GLY A 19 -2.89 -9.68 2.19
CA GLY A 19 -3.08 -10.77 1.24
C GLY A 19 -3.85 -10.34 -0.01
N LYS A 20 -4.93 -9.55 0.17
CA LYS A 20 -5.73 -9.00 -0.94
C LYS A 20 -4.89 -8.10 -1.83
N ILE A 21 -4.09 -7.20 -1.25
CA ILE A 21 -3.18 -6.33 -2.01
C ILE A 21 -2.14 -7.16 -2.75
N ALA A 22 -1.49 -8.11 -2.07
CA ALA A 22 -0.46 -8.97 -2.64
C ALA A 22 -0.99 -9.77 -3.84
N GLN A 23 -2.17 -10.38 -3.71
CA GLN A 23 -2.82 -11.13 -4.77
C GLN A 23 -3.13 -10.25 -5.98
N ARG A 24 -3.76 -9.07 -5.77
CA ARG A 24 -4.14 -8.16 -6.86
C ARG A 24 -2.92 -7.58 -7.58
N CYS A 25 -1.86 -7.29 -6.84
CA CYS A 25 -0.60 -6.77 -7.39
C CYS A 25 0.30 -7.89 -7.97
N LYS A 26 -0.04 -9.17 -7.80
CA LYS A 26 0.77 -10.33 -8.18
C LYS A 26 2.18 -10.29 -7.56
N VAL A 27 2.27 -9.93 -6.28
CA VAL A 27 3.51 -9.87 -5.49
C VAL A 27 3.40 -10.72 -4.22
N SER A 28 4.51 -10.88 -3.51
CA SER A 28 4.51 -11.53 -2.20
C SER A 28 3.93 -10.63 -1.10
N ASN A 29 3.38 -11.23 -0.04
CA ASN A 29 3.02 -10.51 1.20
C ASN A 29 4.21 -9.73 1.78
N VAL A 30 5.43 -10.26 1.63
CA VAL A 30 6.68 -9.60 2.08
C VAL A 30 6.87 -8.26 1.38
N SER A 31 6.59 -8.19 0.06
CA SER A 31 6.65 -6.93 -0.70
C SER A 31 5.69 -5.89 -0.13
N VAL A 32 4.45 -6.29 0.18
CA VAL A 32 3.45 -5.39 0.77
C VAL A 32 3.88 -4.92 2.17
N TYR A 33 4.44 -5.81 2.99
CA TYR A 33 4.99 -5.42 4.29
C TYR A 33 6.17 -4.45 4.17
N ARG A 34 7.02 -4.58 3.15
CA ARG A 34 8.09 -3.59 2.88
C ARG A 34 7.52 -2.22 2.51
N TRP A 35 6.41 -2.17 1.77
CA TRP A 35 5.70 -0.91 1.48
C TRP A 35 5.11 -0.29 2.75
N ILE A 36 4.52 -1.09 3.64
CA ILE A 36 3.98 -0.61 4.93
C ILE A 36 5.09 -0.10 5.85
N ARG A 37 6.28 -0.71 5.79
CA ARG A 37 7.49 -0.29 6.52
C ARG A 37 8.28 0.81 5.80
N GLU A 38 7.82 1.26 4.64
CA GLU A 38 8.47 2.28 3.81
C GLU A 38 9.91 1.93 3.39
N THR A 39 10.27 0.63 3.42
CA THR A 39 11.59 0.14 2.98
C THR A 39 11.65 -0.19 1.49
N ALA A 40 10.49 -0.17 0.82
CA ALA A 40 10.39 -0.32 -0.62
C ALA A 40 9.21 0.48 -1.16
N LYS A 41 9.28 0.80 -2.45
CA LYS A 41 8.27 1.57 -3.16
C LYS A 41 7.36 0.65 -4.01
N PRO A 42 6.01 0.73 -3.92
CA PRO A 42 5.15 0.03 -4.86
C PRO A 42 5.27 0.64 -6.27
N SER A 43 5.15 -0.19 -7.31
CA SER A 43 5.14 0.27 -8.70
C SER A 43 3.88 1.11 -8.99
N PRO A 44 3.88 1.96 -10.04
CA PRO A 44 2.71 2.77 -10.40
C PRO A 44 1.42 1.93 -10.54
N LEU A 45 1.50 0.78 -11.23
CA LEU A 45 0.36 -0.14 -11.35
C LEU A 45 -0.14 -0.63 -9.98
N CYS A 46 0.77 -0.98 -9.06
CA CYS A 46 0.39 -1.43 -7.72
C CYS A 46 -0.25 -0.30 -6.91
N ARG A 47 0.19 0.97 -7.08
CA ARG A 47 -0.42 2.11 -6.40
C ARG A 47 -1.88 2.32 -6.80
N SER A 48 -2.18 2.26 -8.10
CA SER A 48 -3.56 2.36 -8.59
C SER A 48 -4.43 1.20 -8.08
N ILE A 49 -3.89 -0.02 -8.08
CA ILE A 49 -4.59 -1.19 -7.50
C ILE A 49 -4.85 -1.01 -6.00
N ILE A 50 -3.88 -0.50 -5.23
CA ILE A 50 -4.04 -0.27 -3.80
C ILE A 50 -5.11 0.79 -3.55
N ALA A 51 -5.13 1.86 -4.35
CA ALA A 51 -6.17 2.90 -4.30
C ALA A 51 -7.58 2.31 -4.51
N GLU A 52 -7.75 1.44 -5.51
CA GLU A 52 -9.00 0.70 -5.73
C GLU A 52 -9.36 -0.21 -4.54
N VAL A 53 -8.40 -1.00 -4.05
CA VAL A 53 -8.63 -1.96 -2.95
C VAL A 53 -9.06 -1.27 -1.66
N LEU A 54 -8.49 -0.09 -1.39
CA LEU A 54 -8.78 0.70 -0.20
C LEU A 54 -9.92 1.70 -0.40
N ASN A 55 -10.46 1.81 -1.62
CA ASN A 55 -11.43 2.82 -2.02
C ASN A 55 -11.02 4.24 -1.60
N LYS A 56 -9.77 4.60 -1.93
CA LYS A 56 -9.14 5.88 -1.58
C LYS A 56 -8.40 6.47 -2.78
N PRO A 57 -8.31 7.80 -2.90
CA PRO A 57 -7.53 8.42 -3.98
C PRO A 57 -6.06 8.00 -3.94
N GLU A 58 -5.48 7.65 -5.11
CA GLU A 58 -4.06 7.30 -5.21
C GLU A 58 -3.16 8.42 -4.68
N ALA A 59 -3.48 9.68 -5.02
CA ALA A 59 -2.74 10.86 -4.58
C ALA A 59 -2.78 11.08 -3.05
N GLU A 60 -3.81 10.59 -2.35
CA GLU A 60 -3.85 10.63 -0.87
C GLU A 60 -2.92 9.58 -0.27
N LEU A 61 -2.90 8.38 -0.86
CA LEU A 61 -2.11 7.26 -0.38
C LEU A 61 -0.61 7.39 -0.72
N PHE A 62 -0.30 8.02 -1.86
CA PHE A 62 1.04 8.15 -2.42
C PHE A 62 1.26 9.57 -2.99
N PRO A 63 1.37 10.60 -2.13
CA PRO A 63 1.52 11.98 -2.60
C PRO A 63 2.91 12.24 -3.20
N ASP A 64 3.00 12.86 -4.37
CA ASP A 64 4.25 13.06 -5.13
C ASP A 64 5.38 13.73 -4.33
N SER A 65 5.04 14.54 -3.34
CA SER A 65 6.00 15.22 -2.45
C SER A 65 6.85 14.27 -1.60
N LEU A 66 6.44 13.01 -1.42
CA LEU A 66 7.18 12.02 -0.61
C LEU A 66 8.05 11.07 -1.45
N TRP A 67 7.95 11.10 -2.79
CA TRP A 67 8.52 10.05 -3.63
C TRP A 67 9.58 10.52 -4.64
N ASN A 68 9.79 11.84 -4.75
CA ASN A 68 10.81 12.49 -5.61
C ASN A 68 12.19 12.69 -4.94
N GLN A 69 12.48 11.98 -3.85
CA GLN A 69 13.84 11.79 -3.33
C GLN A 69 14.34 10.39 -3.67
#